data_AF-A0A0U3ARW3-F1
#
_entry.id   AF-A0A0U3ARW3-F1
#
_cell.length_a   1.000
_cell.length_b   1.000
_cell.length_c   1.000
_cell.angle_alpha   90.00
_cell.angle_beta   90.00
_cell.angle_gamma   90.00
#
_symmetry.space_group_name_H-M   'P 1'
#
loop_
_entity.id
_entity.type
_entity.pdbx_description
1 polymer ?
#
loop_
_entity_poly.entity_id
_entity_poly.type
_entity_poly.pdbx_seq_one_letter_code
_entity_poly.pdbx_strand_id
1 'polypeptide(L)'
;NPSKAPLRPRPPHPQLKLPRFFPERLRAMDTTVIVRNQPYDFVVGHADLELNPRTPGQLRIETLQLPSGDTWLKVSGQTSYTNKNLILRDFVLSDQEQLHFLQIDASQIDANYLALNINCTVGGGQISASAPITETKSSLDTKLHLTAEKVASEALNKFLIIPENYLSGEIDRLALEATGTIDAPRTWNGTLSLQMNDVHRREINFDRGVMEISAEQGKALLRSADIVQDVNNFHFQGAMELPSTFNDFGRTPTNLKISGTAPDLARLTAGAPFGLTGSAQFTGTIDVVNATVEADLIVSAEAVGFQEGIIDKLNSRLRASKRVVRGDSKRPWWADLRTANNFDLTGIRYRDYIV
;
A
#
# COMPACT_ATOMS: atom_id res chain seq x y z
N ASN A 1 -8.93 -36.39 -33.40
CA ASN A 1 -9.03 -34.92 -33.48
C ASN A 1 -9.25 -34.35 -32.07
N PRO A 2 -8.18 -34.01 -31.33
CA PRO A 2 -8.25 -33.57 -29.93
C PRO A 2 -8.91 -32.18 -29.73
N SER A 3 -9.35 -31.52 -30.81
CA SER A 3 -10.06 -30.23 -30.80
C SER A 3 -11.55 -30.31 -30.43
N LYS A 4 -12.09 -31.49 -30.14
CA LYS A 4 -13.50 -31.70 -29.75
C LYS A 4 -13.70 -32.09 -28.27
N ALA A 5 -12.67 -31.99 -27.43
CA ALA A 5 -12.85 -32.16 -26.00
C ALA A 5 -13.65 -30.95 -25.45
N PRO A 6 -14.79 -31.14 -24.77
CA PRO A 6 -15.49 -30.03 -24.15
C PRO A 6 -14.55 -29.34 -23.18
N LEU A 7 -14.39 -28.02 -23.34
CA LEU A 7 -13.66 -27.18 -22.40
C LEU A 7 -14.27 -27.43 -21.03
N ARG A 8 -13.47 -27.94 -20.08
CA ARG A 8 -13.92 -28.07 -18.70
C ARG A 8 -14.48 -26.71 -18.26
N PRO A 9 -15.67 -26.66 -17.64
CA PRO A 9 -16.20 -25.43 -17.10
C PRO A 9 -15.12 -24.81 -16.22
N ARG A 10 -14.76 -23.56 -16.51
CA ARG A 10 -13.83 -22.82 -15.68
C ARG A 10 -14.44 -22.81 -14.27
N PRO A 11 -13.71 -23.20 -13.22
CA PRO A 11 -14.25 -23.16 -11.87
C PRO A 11 -14.78 -21.74 -11.61
N PRO A 12 -15.97 -21.60 -11.00
CA PRO A 12 -16.50 -20.29 -10.67
C PRO A 12 -15.47 -19.54 -9.83
N HIS A 13 -15.30 -18.25 -10.10
CA HIS A 13 -14.42 -17.43 -9.28
C HIS A 13 -14.86 -17.53 -7.82
N PRO A 14 -13.92 -17.72 -6.86
CA PRO A 14 -14.26 -17.82 -5.46
C PRO A 14 -15.03 -16.56 -5.05
N GLN A 15 -16.24 -16.74 -4.56
CA GLN A 15 -17.07 -15.65 -4.08
C GLN A 15 -16.63 -15.28 -2.66
N LEU A 16 -16.39 -14.00 -2.41
CA LEU A 16 -16.22 -13.49 -1.05
C LEU A 16 -17.55 -13.58 -0.29
N LYS A 17 -17.52 -14.19 0.90
CA LYS A 17 -18.68 -14.36 1.78
C LYS A 17 -18.31 -14.05 3.21
N LEU A 18 -19.29 -13.62 3.99
CA LEU A 18 -19.11 -13.40 5.42
C LEU A 18 -19.01 -14.74 6.16
N PRO A 19 -18.24 -14.81 7.26
CA PRO A 19 -18.27 -15.96 8.15
C PRO A 19 -19.67 -16.12 8.75
N ARG A 20 -20.09 -17.37 8.98
CA ARG A 20 -21.44 -17.67 9.49
C ARG A 20 -21.46 -18.18 10.93
N PHE A 21 -20.30 -18.43 11.51
CA PHE A 21 -20.20 -18.96 12.86
C PHE A 21 -19.99 -17.83 13.88
N PHE A 22 -21.07 -17.48 14.60
CA PHE A 22 -21.06 -16.54 15.73
C PHE A 22 -21.87 -17.15 16.89
N PRO A 23 -21.20 -17.80 17.86
CA PRO A 23 -21.88 -18.58 18.90
C PRO A 23 -22.50 -17.68 19.97
N GLU A 24 -23.66 -18.03 20.53
CA GLU A 24 -24.32 -17.26 21.60
C GLU A 24 -23.45 -17.13 22.87
N ARG A 25 -22.63 -18.14 23.12
CA ARG A 25 -21.62 -18.17 24.20
C ARG A 25 -20.42 -18.95 23.70
N LEU A 26 -19.24 -18.55 24.15
CA LEU A 26 -18.00 -19.28 23.91
C LEU A 26 -17.18 -19.28 25.19
N ARG A 27 -16.61 -20.42 25.52
CA ARG A 27 -15.59 -20.52 26.55
C ARG A 27 -14.43 -21.31 25.98
N ALA A 28 -13.28 -20.66 25.87
CA ALA A 28 -12.00 -21.28 25.58
C ALA A 28 -11.14 -21.16 26.85
N MET A 29 -10.55 -22.28 27.26
CA MET A 29 -9.61 -22.31 28.39
C MET A 29 -8.35 -23.01 27.93
N ASP A 30 -7.20 -22.47 28.30
CA ASP A 30 -5.88 -23.03 28.01
C ASP A 30 -5.73 -23.46 26.53
N THR A 31 -6.25 -22.65 25.61
CA THR A 31 -6.33 -23.01 24.20
C THR A 31 -5.07 -22.56 23.47
N THR A 32 -4.47 -23.46 22.71
CA THR A 32 -3.34 -23.14 21.84
C THR A 32 -3.74 -23.27 20.37
N VAL A 33 -3.53 -22.19 19.60
CA VAL A 33 -3.73 -22.15 18.15
C VAL A 33 -2.40 -21.87 17.49
N ILE A 34 -1.99 -22.76 16.57
CA ILE A 34 -0.78 -22.61 15.77
C ILE A 34 -1.19 -22.68 14.30
N VAL A 35 -0.96 -21.60 13.56
CA VAL A 35 -1.13 -21.57 12.11
C VAL A 35 0.26 -21.60 11.49
N ARG A 36 0.58 -22.69 10.79
CA ARG A 36 1.89 -22.89 10.17
C ARG A 36 2.10 -21.88 9.05
N ASN A 37 3.18 -21.11 9.13
CA ASN A 37 3.52 -20.11 8.14
C ASN A 37 5.04 -20.03 7.94
N GLN A 38 5.49 -19.24 6.97
CA GLN A 38 6.92 -18.98 6.73
C GLN A 38 7.11 -17.46 6.65
N PRO A 39 8.13 -16.88 7.30
CA PRO A 39 9.24 -17.54 8.00
C PRO A 39 8.90 -18.07 9.41
N TYR A 40 7.91 -17.47 10.09
CA TYR A 40 7.50 -17.87 11.45
C TYR A 40 6.03 -18.29 11.47
N ASP A 41 5.69 -19.20 12.38
CA ASP A 41 4.29 -19.58 12.64
C ASP A 41 3.54 -18.43 13.32
N PHE A 42 2.23 -18.33 13.09
CA PHE A 42 1.36 -17.56 13.97
C PHE A 42 0.99 -18.42 15.18
N VAL A 43 1.20 -17.90 16.39
CA VAL A 43 0.95 -18.64 17.64
C VAL A 43 0.09 -17.81 18.57
N VAL A 44 -0.98 -18.42 19.07
CA VAL A 44 -1.74 -17.97 20.25
C VAL A 44 -1.63 -19.11 21.25
N GLY A 45 -0.76 -18.95 22.25
CA GLY A 45 -0.44 -19.97 23.25
C GLY A 45 -1.16 -19.69 24.57
N HIS A 46 -1.73 -20.76 25.15
CA HIS A 46 -2.41 -20.77 26.45
C HIS A 46 -3.42 -19.61 26.60
N ALA A 47 -4.34 -19.51 25.65
CA ALA A 47 -5.36 -18.47 25.65
C ALA A 47 -6.61 -18.86 26.42
N ASP A 48 -7.07 -17.94 27.26
CA ASP A 48 -8.36 -18.00 27.95
C ASP A 48 -9.28 -16.91 27.39
N LEU A 49 -10.50 -17.29 27.02
CA LEU A 49 -11.53 -16.38 26.53
C LEU A 49 -12.90 -16.84 27.02
N GLU A 50 -13.65 -15.95 27.65
CA GLU A 50 -15.06 -16.15 27.96
C GLU A 50 -15.91 -15.08 27.28
N LEU A 51 -16.77 -15.51 26.35
CA LEU A 51 -17.79 -14.68 25.72
C LEU A 51 -19.15 -15.01 26.34
N ASN A 52 -19.65 -14.09 27.16
CA ASN A 52 -20.90 -14.25 27.89
C ASN A 52 -21.83 -13.03 27.68
N PRO A 53 -23.05 -13.20 27.13
CA PRO A 53 -24.05 -12.16 26.93
C PRO A 53 -24.44 -11.35 28.16
N ARG A 54 -24.19 -11.87 29.37
CA ARG A 54 -24.68 -11.27 30.62
C ARG A 54 -23.59 -10.59 31.43
N THR A 55 -22.33 -10.92 31.21
CA THR A 55 -21.21 -10.46 32.04
C THR A 55 -20.00 -10.18 31.16
N PRO A 56 -19.33 -9.03 31.33
CA PRO A 56 -18.02 -8.81 30.75
C PRO A 56 -17.04 -9.91 31.16
N GLY A 57 -16.15 -10.28 30.24
CA GLY A 57 -15.09 -11.26 30.44
C GLY A 57 -13.72 -10.65 30.17
N GLN A 58 -12.71 -11.49 30.07
CA GLN A 58 -11.35 -11.08 29.71
C GLN A 58 -10.80 -12.03 28.66
N LEU A 59 -10.03 -11.50 27.71
CA LEU A 59 -9.12 -12.27 26.87
C LEU A 59 -7.75 -12.24 27.55
N ARG A 60 -7.17 -13.41 27.80
CA ARG A 60 -5.78 -13.55 28.28
C ARG A 60 -5.03 -14.48 27.34
N ILE A 61 -3.83 -14.10 26.95
CA ILE A 61 -2.98 -14.92 26.08
C ILE A 61 -1.58 -14.93 26.70
N GLU A 62 -1.05 -16.11 26.98
CA GLU A 62 0.30 -16.21 27.55
C GLU A 62 1.37 -15.90 26.51
N THR A 63 1.19 -16.34 25.27
CA THR A 63 2.12 -16.07 24.17
C THR A 63 1.36 -15.72 22.90
N LEU A 64 1.62 -14.54 22.35
CA LEU A 64 1.12 -14.12 21.04
C LEU A 64 2.32 -13.91 20.11
N GLN A 65 2.40 -14.67 19.02
CA GLN A 65 3.43 -14.53 17.99
C GLN A 65 2.78 -14.25 16.63
N LEU A 66 3.25 -13.20 15.95
CA LEU A 66 2.84 -12.90 14.58
C LEU A 66 3.73 -13.62 13.55
N PRO A 67 3.26 -13.77 12.30
CA PRO A 67 4.08 -14.32 11.21
C PRO A 67 5.40 -13.57 10.93
N SER A 68 5.50 -12.32 11.37
CA SER A 68 6.74 -11.51 11.33
C SER A 68 7.79 -11.96 12.35
N GLY A 69 7.43 -12.80 13.32
CA GLY A 69 8.30 -13.25 14.42
C GLY A 69 8.17 -12.41 15.70
N ASP A 70 7.49 -11.25 15.64
CA ASP A 70 7.19 -10.45 16.83
C ASP A 70 6.38 -11.28 17.84
N THR A 71 6.84 -11.26 19.09
CA THR A 71 6.25 -12.06 20.17
C THR A 71 5.98 -11.19 21.39
N TRP A 72 4.78 -11.34 21.95
CA TRP A 72 4.38 -10.73 23.21
C TRP A 72 3.98 -11.79 24.22
N LEU A 73 4.28 -11.52 25.48
CA LEU A 73 3.98 -12.42 26.59
C LEU A 73 2.94 -11.81 27.52
N LYS A 74 2.02 -12.64 28.01
CA LYS A 74 1.04 -12.29 29.04
C LYS A 74 0.18 -11.07 28.67
N VAL A 75 -0.26 -11.02 27.41
CA VAL A 75 -1.14 -9.95 26.92
C VAL A 75 -2.58 -10.23 27.34
N SER A 76 -3.33 -9.18 27.66
CA SER A 76 -4.73 -9.32 28.05
C SER A 76 -5.53 -8.07 27.76
N GLY A 77 -6.85 -8.22 27.66
CA GLY A 77 -7.79 -7.13 27.44
C GLY A 77 -9.20 -7.50 27.88
N GLN A 78 -10.02 -6.48 28.12
CA GLN A 78 -11.41 -6.66 28.55
C GLN A 78 -12.27 -7.05 27.36
N THR A 79 -13.18 -8.00 27.55
CA THR A 79 -14.12 -8.41 26.51
C THR A 79 -15.54 -8.19 26.96
N SER A 80 -16.40 -7.75 26.05
CA SER A 80 -17.84 -7.87 26.21
C SER A 80 -18.42 -8.49 24.95
N TYR A 81 -19.43 -9.32 25.14
CA TYR A 81 -20.07 -10.01 24.04
C TYR A 81 -21.56 -9.98 24.29
N THR A 82 -22.34 -9.39 23.41
CA THR A 82 -23.81 -9.36 23.55
C THR A 82 -24.43 -9.32 22.18
N ASN A 83 -25.45 -10.15 21.93
CA ASN A 83 -26.15 -10.21 20.65
C ASN A 83 -25.19 -10.30 19.44
N LYS A 84 -24.24 -11.24 19.50
CA LYS A 84 -23.20 -11.45 18.47
C LYS A 84 -22.29 -10.22 18.19
N ASN A 85 -22.27 -9.24 19.08
CA ASN A 85 -21.34 -8.11 19.03
C ASN A 85 -20.21 -8.32 20.03
N LEU A 86 -19.00 -8.59 19.51
CA LEU A 86 -17.77 -8.72 20.31
C LEU A 86 -17.08 -7.37 20.40
N ILE A 87 -16.77 -6.95 21.63
CA ILE A 87 -15.94 -5.79 21.91
C ILE A 87 -14.72 -6.26 22.71
N LEU A 88 -13.53 -5.87 22.27
CA LEU A 88 -12.27 -6.00 22.99
C LEU A 88 -11.74 -4.59 23.31
N ARG A 89 -11.33 -4.36 24.54
CA ARG A 89 -10.80 -3.08 25.03
C ARG A 89 -9.49 -3.27 25.77
N ASP A 90 -8.68 -2.22 25.74
CA ASP A 90 -7.46 -2.08 26.55
C ASP A 90 -6.53 -3.30 26.42
N PHE A 91 -6.35 -3.79 25.19
CA PHE A 91 -5.48 -4.90 24.88
C PHE A 91 -4.08 -4.38 24.56
N VAL A 92 -3.22 -4.41 25.58
CA VAL A 92 -1.88 -3.83 25.53
C VAL A 92 -0.89 -4.88 25.05
N LEU A 93 -0.21 -4.60 23.94
CA LEU A 93 0.91 -5.40 23.45
C LEU A 93 2.23 -4.84 24.00
N SER A 94 2.41 -3.52 23.94
CA SER A 94 3.57 -2.79 24.48
C SER A 94 3.20 -1.33 24.78
N ASP A 95 4.18 -0.53 25.22
CA ASP A 95 4.01 0.92 25.39
C ASP A 95 3.73 1.65 24.07
N GLN A 96 4.16 1.09 22.93
CA GLN A 96 3.99 1.69 21.60
C GLN A 96 2.91 1.00 20.76
N GLU A 97 2.40 -0.15 21.21
CA GLU A 97 1.35 -0.90 20.52
C GLU A 97 0.22 -1.27 21.48
N GLN A 98 -0.94 -0.63 21.29
CA GLN A 98 -2.10 -0.81 22.16
C GLN A 98 -3.37 -0.84 21.33
N LEU A 99 -4.17 -1.88 21.50
CA LEU A 99 -5.52 -1.92 20.93
C LEU A 99 -6.50 -1.39 21.98
N HIS A 100 -6.90 -0.12 21.82
CA HIS A 100 -7.84 0.55 22.72
C HIS A 100 -9.26 0.00 22.55
N PHE A 101 -9.64 -0.26 21.30
CA PHE A 101 -10.97 -0.74 20.96
C PHE A 101 -10.93 -1.58 19.68
N LEU A 102 -11.53 -2.76 19.75
CA LEU A 102 -11.92 -3.55 18.58
C LEU A 102 -13.37 -3.96 18.77
N GLN A 103 -14.19 -3.74 17.76
CA GLN A 103 -15.56 -4.21 17.69
C GLN A 103 -15.75 -5.06 16.45
N ILE A 104 -16.35 -6.23 16.64
CA ILE A 104 -16.85 -7.11 15.59
C ILE A 104 -18.36 -7.28 15.84
N ASP A 105 -19.16 -6.47 15.16
CA ASP A 105 -20.61 -6.48 15.28
C ASP A 105 -21.22 -7.39 14.22
N ALA A 106 -21.54 -8.62 14.63
CA ALA A 106 -22.23 -9.62 13.82
C ALA A 106 -23.70 -9.80 14.25
N SER A 107 -24.29 -8.79 14.92
CA SER A 107 -25.68 -8.84 15.37
C SER A 107 -26.69 -9.03 14.24
N GLN A 108 -26.32 -8.64 13.01
CA GLN A 108 -27.12 -8.78 11.80
C GLN A 108 -26.49 -9.76 10.79
N ILE A 109 -25.68 -10.72 11.25
CA ILE A 109 -25.00 -11.66 10.35
C ILE A 109 -25.97 -12.53 9.53
N ASP A 110 -27.13 -12.86 10.10
CA ASP A 110 -28.19 -13.61 9.42
C ASP A 110 -28.88 -12.76 8.33
N ALA A 111 -28.77 -11.43 8.43
CA ALA A 111 -29.16 -10.47 7.41
C ALA A 111 -27.99 -10.06 6.50
N ASN A 112 -26.92 -10.87 6.43
CA ASN A 112 -25.75 -10.67 5.58
C ASN A 112 -24.95 -9.40 5.88
N TYR A 113 -24.90 -8.98 7.15
CA TYR A 113 -24.20 -7.77 7.58
C TYR A 113 -23.21 -8.04 8.72
N LEU A 114 -22.03 -7.43 8.64
CA LEU A 114 -20.98 -7.44 9.65
C LEU A 114 -20.37 -6.03 9.72
N ALA A 115 -20.14 -5.48 10.91
CA ALA A 115 -19.38 -4.24 11.05
C ALA A 115 -18.12 -4.43 11.89
N LEU A 116 -17.03 -3.82 11.42
CA LEU A 116 -15.75 -3.78 12.11
C LEU A 116 -15.44 -2.35 12.52
N ASN A 117 -14.98 -2.15 13.75
CA ASN A 117 -14.39 -0.89 14.20
C ASN A 117 -13.10 -1.18 14.96
N ILE A 118 -12.06 -0.39 14.73
CA ILE A 118 -10.78 -0.49 15.42
C ILE A 118 -10.29 0.89 15.80
N ASN A 119 -9.72 1.01 16.99
CA ASN A 119 -8.93 2.14 17.46
C ASN A 119 -7.70 1.59 18.19
N CYS A 120 -6.50 1.95 17.74
CA CYS A 120 -5.25 1.51 18.32
C CYS A 120 -4.15 2.56 18.25
N THR A 121 -3.18 2.43 19.17
CA THR A 121 -1.86 3.06 19.06
C THR A 121 -0.91 2.08 18.36
N VAL A 122 -0.18 2.54 17.34
CA VAL A 122 0.92 1.78 16.71
C VAL A 122 2.08 2.73 16.43
N GLY A 123 3.29 2.37 16.86
CA GLY A 123 4.49 3.17 16.63
C GLY A 123 4.39 4.57 17.25
N GLY A 124 3.65 4.71 18.35
CA GLY A 124 3.37 5.99 19.02
C GLY A 124 2.24 6.83 18.41
N GLY A 125 1.76 6.50 17.21
CA GLY A 125 0.65 7.18 16.52
C GLY A 125 -0.70 6.55 16.76
N GLN A 126 -1.77 7.22 16.35
CA GLN A 126 -3.15 6.74 16.45
C GLN A 126 -3.67 6.24 15.11
N ILE A 127 -4.40 5.13 15.13
CA ILE A 127 -5.11 4.57 13.97
C ILE A 127 -6.55 4.29 14.38
N SER A 128 -7.50 4.75 13.57
CA SER A 128 -8.92 4.45 13.71
C SER A 128 -9.46 4.00 12.37
N ALA A 129 -10.21 2.90 12.33
CA ALA A 129 -10.88 2.46 11.13
C ALA A 129 -12.26 1.87 11.42
N SER A 130 -13.18 2.04 10.47
CA SER A 130 -14.48 1.36 10.47
C SER A 130 -14.82 0.83 9.10
N ALA A 131 -15.46 -0.34 9.09
CA ALA A 131 -15.88 -1.04 7.88
C ALA A 131 -17.17 -1.83 8.15
N PRO A 132 -18.35 -1.25 7.94
CA PRO A 132 -19.56 -2.01 7.64
C PRO A 132 -19.38 -2.81 6.35
N ILE A 133 -19.74 -4.08 6.37
CA ILE A 133 -19.59 -5.05 5.30
C ILE A 133 -20.93 -5.74 5.08
N THR A 134 -21.44 -5.68 3.85
CA THR A 134 -22.69 -6.33 3.44
C THR A 134 -22.40 -7.38 2.38
N GLU A 135 -22.78 -8.63 2.63
CA GLU A 135 -22.66 -9.70 1.63
C GLU A 135 -23.77 -9.56 0.58
N THR A 136 -23.35 -9.50 -0.69
CA THR A 136 -24.21 -9.47 -1.87
C THR A 136 -24.25 -10.84 -2.54
N LYS A 137 -25.02 -10.95 -3.63
CA LYS A 137 -25.09 -12.19 -4.42
C LYS A 137 -23.76 -12.64 -5.00
N SER A 138 -22.79 -11.73 -5.15
CA SER A 138 -21.53 -12.00 -5.86
C SER A 138 -20.27 -11.57 -5.11
N SER A 139 -20.35 -10.79 -4.03
CA SER A 139 -19.18 -10.30 -3.28
C SER A 139 -19.59 -9.64 -1.96
N LEU A 140 -18.73 -8.77 -1.42
CA LEU A 140 -18.92 -7.97 -0.21
C LEU A 140 -18.85 -6.48 -0.56
N ASP A 141 -19.90 -5.74 -0.24
CA ASP A 141 -19.91 -4.28 -0.31
C ASP A 141 -19.46 -3.70 1.02
N THR A 142 -18.69 -2.61 0.98
CA THR A 142 -18.16 -1.97 2.18
C THR A 142 -18.14 -0.46 2.07
N LYS A 143 -18.20 0.20 3.23
CA LYS A 143 -17.84 1.60 3.39
C LYS A 143 -16.66 1.67 4.36
N LEU A 144 -15.50 2.06 3.86
CA LEU A 144 -14.27 2.16 4.62
C LEU A 144 -14.06 3.59 5.09
N HIS A 145 -13.88 3.73 6.39
CA HIS A 145 -13.34 4.93 7.03
C HIS A 145 -12.01 4.55 7.66
N LEU A 146 -10.94 5.27 7.39
CA LEU A 146 -9.64 5.07 8.01
C LEU A 146 -8.97 6.41 8.24
N THR A 147 -8.49 6.63 9.45
CA THR A 147 -7.66 7.77 9.82
C THR A 147 -6.42 7.27 10.54
N ALA A 148 -5.26 7.85 10.24
CA ALA A 148 -4.05 7.65 11.03
C ALA A 148 -3.32 8.98 11.24
N GLU A 149 -2.73 9.15 12.42
CA GLU A 149 -1.98 10.36 12.78
C GLU A 149 -0.70 9.97 13.52
N LYS A 150 0.43 10.56 13.10
CA LYS A 150 1.75 10.39 13.73
C LYS A 150 2.22 8.94 13.89
N VAL A 151 1.97 8.10 12.89
CA VAL A 151 2.31 6.66 12.94
C VAL A 151 3.67 6.42 12.31
N ALA A 152 4.61 5.84 13.07
CA ALA A 152 5.84 5.29 12.51
C ALA A 152 5.52 4.12 11.56
N SER A 153 5.81 4.29 10.27
CA SER A 153 5.42 3.33 9.23
C SER A 153 6.11 1.98 9.37
N GLU A 154 7.30 1.95 9.96
CA GLU A 154 8.05 0.73 10.27
C GLU A 154 7.29 -0.16 11.25
N ALA A 155 6.58 0.45 12.21
CA ALA A 155 5.81 -0.28 13.20
C ALA A 155 4.61 -1.01 12.57
N LEU A 156 4.17 -0.63 11.36
CA LEU A 156 3.12 -1.32 10.61
C LEU A 156 3.63 -2.59 9.90
N ASN A 157 4.94 -2.67 9.61
CA ASN A 157 5.51 -3.77 8.83
C ASN A 157 5.28 -5.14 9.50
N LYS A 158 5.17 -5.21 10.83
CA LYS A 158 4.87 -6.45 11.57
C LYS A 158 3.39 -6.89 11.52
N PHE A 159 2.48 -5.95 11.29
CA PHE A 159 1.03 -6.21 11.24
C PHE A 159 0.52 -6.46 9.83
N LEU A 160 1.26 -5.99 8.83
CA LEU A 160 0.92 -6.09 7.42
C LEU A 160 1.76 -7.19 6.77
N ILE A 161 1.18 -7.93 5.83
CA ILE A 161 1.90 -8.95 5.05
C ILE A 161 2.71 -8.24 3.95
N ILE A 162 3.70 -7.45 4.35
CA ILE A 162 4.67 -6.78 3.49
C ILE A 162 6.07 -7.27 3.87
N PRO A 163 7.04 -7.26 2.92
CA PRO A 163 8.42 -7.61 3.23
C PRO A 163 8.97 -6.77 4.40
N GLU A 164 9.82 -7.36 5.23
CA GLU A 164 10.54 -6.61 6.27
C GLU A 164 11.31 -5.44 5.64
N ASN A 165 11.33 -4.29 6.34
CA ASN A 165 11.99 -3.06 5.90
C ASN A 165 11.51 -2.53 4.53
N TYR A 166 10.25 -2.80 4.18
CA TYR A 166 9.69 -2.34 2.91
C TYR A 166 9.59 -0.80 2.83
N LEU A 167 9.21 -0.18 3.94
CA LEU A 167 9.05 1.27 4.07
C LEU A 167 9.38 1.69 5.50
N SER A 168 10.09 2.81 5.62
CA SER A 168 10.36 3.55 6.86
C SER A 168 10.02 5.04 6.68
N GLY A 169 9.74 5.74 7.77
CA GLY A 169 9.26 7.13 7.83
C GLY A 169 8.02 7.28 8.72
N GLU A 170 7.49 8.50 8.81
CA GLU A 170 6.30 8.83 9.59
C GLU A 170 5.10 9.08 8.69
N ILE A 171 3.97 8.42 8.95
CA ILE A 171 2.67 8.85 8.46
C ILE A 171 2.21 9.99 9.37
N ASP A 172 2.40 11.23 8.92
CA ASP A 172 1.92 12.42 9.64
C ASP A 172 0.40 12.41 9.74
N ARG A 173 -0.25 12.15 8.60
CA ARG A 173 -1.70 12.08 8.47
C ARG A 173 -2.12 11.16 7.33
N LEU A 174 -3.13 10.34 7.58
CA LEU A 174 -3.84 9.56 6.58
C LEU A 174 -5.33 9.73 6.81
N ALA A 175 -6.09 9.97 5.76
CA ALA A 175 -7.55 9.95 5.77
C ALA A 175 -8.06 9.24 4.52
N LEU A 176 -8.87 8.20 4.70
CA LEU A 176 -9.48 7.41 3.64
C LEU A 176 -10.97 7.27 3.93
N GLU A 177 -11.75 7.67 2.93
CA GLU A 177 -13.21 7.68 2.95
C GLU A 177 -13.68 7.07 1.64
N ALA A 178 -14.13 5.82 1.64
CA ALA A 178 -14.45 5.15 0.39
C ALA A 178 -15.57 4.11 0.53
N THR A 179 -16.30 3.88 -0.56
CA THR A 179 -17.40 2.91 -0.64
C THR A 179 -17.24 2.10 -1.91
N GLY A 180 -17.45 0.79 -1.85
CA GLY A 180 -17.38 -0.05 -3.04
C GLY A 180 -17.47 -1.54 -2.71
N THR A 181 -17.40 -2.36 -3.75
CA THR A 181 -17.31 -3.81 -3.65
C THR A 181 -15.84 -4.23 -3.53
N ILE A 182 -15.51 -5.03 -2.51
CA ILE A 182 -14.13 -5.32 -2.09
C ILE A 182 -13.24 -5.80 -3.23
N ASP A 183 -13.73 -6.71 -4.08
CA ASP A 183 -12.97 -7.35 -5.16
C ASP A 183 -13.16 -6.71 -6.55
N ALA A 184 -13.92 -5.61 -6.64
CA ALA A 184 -14.21 -4.92 -7.90
C ALA A 184 -13.75 -3.45 -7.85
N PRO A 185 -12.46 -3.16 -8.11
CA PRO A 185 -11.87 -1.82 -8.00
C PRO A 185 -12.68 -0.73 -8.72
N ARG A 186 -13.25 -1.04 -9.89
CA ARG A 186 -14.12 -0.12 -10.65
C ARG A 186 -15.32 0.43 -9.89
N THR A 187 -15.79 -0.27 -8.87
CA THR A 187 -16.96 0.16 -8.08
C THR A 187 -16.62 1.19 -7.01
N TRP A 188 -15.34 1.39 -6.71
CA TRP A 188 -14.91 2.25 -5.62
C TRP A 188 -15.18 3.72 -5.93
N ASN A 189 -15.77 4.39 -4.95
CA ASN A 189 -16.02 5.82 -4.93
C ASN A 189 -15.54 6.37 -3.58
N GLY A 190 -14.72 7.44 -3.59
CA GLY A 190 -14.15 7.96 -2.36
C GLY A 190 -12.94 8.85 -2.54
N THR A 191 -12.31 9.19 -1.42
CA THR A 191 -11.11 10.04 -1.34
C THR A 191 -10.05 9.44 -0.43
N LEU A 192 -8.79 9.69 -0.75
CA LEU A 192 -7.62 9.36 0.04
C LEU A 192 -6.72 10.60 0.12
N SER A 193 -6.37 11.01 1.33
CA SER A 193 -5.37 12.02 1.65
C SER A 193 -4.27 11.38 2.48
N LEU A 194 -3.02 11.54 2.06
CA LEU A 194 -1.86 10.99 2.75
C LEU A 194 -0.76 12.05 2.83
N GLN A 195 -0.23 12.24 4.02
CA GLN A 195 1.00 12.99 4.28
C GLN A 195 1.99 12.10 5.01
N MET A 196 3.21 12.02 4.46
CA MET A 196 4.32 11.28 5.04
C MET A 196 5.56 12.17 5.16
N ASN A 197 6.39 11.88 6.17
CA ASN A 197 7.68 12.53 6.40
C ASN A 197 8.80 11.49 6.50
N ASP A 198 10.03 11.90 6.21
CA ASP A 198 11.28 11.13 6.39
C ASP A 198 11.20 9.71 5.82
N VAL A 199 10.70 9.60 4.59
CA VAL A 199 10.47 8.31 3.95
C VAL A 199 11.78 7.76 3.42
N HIS A 200 12.11 6.53 3.83
CA HIS A 200 13.26 5.80 3.33
C HIS A 200 12.89 4.42 2.80
N ARG A 201 13.43 4.09 1.63
CA ARG A 201 13.36 2.80 0.94
C ARG A 201 14.59 2.67 0.04
N ARG A 202 15.00 1.43 -0.27
CA ARG A 202 16.22 1.13 -1.03
C ARG A 202 16.38 1.96 -2.33
N GLU A 203 15.29 2.28 -3.02
CA GLU A 203 15.29 3.08 -4.25
C GLU A 203 14.59 4.46 -4.13
N ILE A 204 14.00 4.80 -2.99
CA ILE A 204 13.17 6.00 -2.82
C ILE A 204 13.48 6.61 -1.46
N ASN A 205 13.92 7.87 -1.44
CA ASN A 205 14.12 8.63 -0.21
C ASN A 205 13.56 10.03 -0.40
N PHE A 206 12.75 10.51 0.53
CA PHE A 206 12.23 11.87 0.50
C PHE A 206 11.84 12.36 1.89
N ASP A 207 11.95 13.67 2.10
CA ASP A 207 11.73 14.30 3.40
C ASP A 207 10.24 14.49 3.66
N ARG A 208 9.46 14.78 2.60
CA ARG A 208 8.01 14.96 2.69
C ARG A 208 7.29 14.51 1.43
N GLY A 209 6.17 13.82 1.61
CA GLY A 209 5.25 13.44 0.54
C GLY A 209 3.82 13.80 0.91
N VAL A 210 3.09 14.46 0.01
CA VAL A 210 1.65 14.71 0.13
C VAL A 210 0.96 14.10 -1.08
N MET A 211 -0.13 13.36 -0.89
CA MET A 211 -0.85 12.69 -1.95
C MET A 211 -2.36 12.80 -1.75
N GLU A 212 -3.07 13.20 -2.80
CA GLU A 212 -4.52 13.34 -2.83
C GLU A 212 -5.11 12.55 -4.02
N ILE A 213 -5.95 11.56 -3.72
CA ILE A 213 -6.62 10.72 -4.72
C ILE A 213 -8.13 10.80 -4.51
N SER A 214 -8.89 10.84 -5.61
CA SER A 214 -10.33 10.57 -5.58
C SER A 214 -10.72 9.53 -6.61
N ALA A 215 -11.67 8.66 -6.27
CA ALA A 215 -12.25 7.69 -7.18
C ALA A 215 -13.73 8.00 -7.39
N GLU A 216 -14.20 7.99 -8.63
CA GLU A 216 -15.62 8.14 -8.97
C GLU A 216 -15.91 7.46 -10.31
N GLN A 217 -17.08 6.81 -10.43
CA GLN A 217 -17.59 6.27 -11.70
C GLN A 217 -16.59 5.36 -12.45
N GLY A 218 -15.81 4.56 -11.72
CA GLY A 218 -14.82 3.67 -12.30
C GLY A 218 -13.56 4.35 -12.80
N LYS A 219 -13.29 5.58 -12.37
CA LYS A 219 -12.03 6.31 -12.63
C LYS A 219 -11.43 6.77 -11.31
N ALA A 220 -10.11 6.68 -11.19
CA ALA A 220 -9.35 7.30 -10.11
C ALA A 220 -8.55 8.48 -10.67
N LEU A 221 -8.55 9.58 -9.92
CA LEU A 221 -7.85 10.82 -10.22
C LEU A 221 -6.83 11.05 -9.11
N LEU A 222 -5.55 11.07 -9.48
CA LEU A 222 -4.48 11.63 -8.67
C LEU A 222 -4.51 13.15 -8.84
N ARG A 223 -5.06 13.85 -7.84
CA ARG A 223 -5.21 15.31 -7.86
C ARG A 223 -3.85 15.99 -7.70
N SER A 224 -3.06 15.49 -6.76
CA SER A 224 -1.66 15.82 -6.60
C SER A 224 -0.94 14.66 -5.91
N ALA A 225 0.31 14.44 -6.29
CA ALA A 225 1.32 13.95 -5.37
C ALA A 225 2.52 14.88 -5.43
N ASP A 226 2.89 15.44 -4.30
CA ASP A 226 4.00 16.38 -4.16
C ASP A 226 5.04 15.74 -3.26
N ILE A 227 6.26 15.56 -3.77
CA ILE A 227 7.37 14.93 -3.06
C ILE A 227 8.52 15.94 -2.99
N VAL A 228 9.05 16.12 -1.78
CA VAL A 228 10.19 17.00 -1.49
C VAL A 228 11.33 16.14 -0.95
N GLN A 229 12.50 16.27 -1.56
CA GLN A 229 13.74 15.67 -1.11
C GLN A 229 14.81 16.77 -1.05
N ASP A 230 15.07 17.30 0.14
CA ASP A 230 15.86 18.49 0.40
C ASP A 230 15.32 19.69 -0.40
N VAL A 231 16.10 20.26 -1.30
CA VAL A 231 15.69 21.35 -2.20
C VAL A 231 15.01 20.86 -3.49
N ASN A 232 14.95 19.54 -3.72
CA ASN A 232 14.40 18.95 -4.93
C ASN A 232 12.91 18.68 -4.78
N ASN A 233 12.13 18.99 -5.83
CA ASN A 233 10.67 18.92 -5.82
C ASN A 233 10.15 18.10 -7.00
N PHE A 234 9.15 17.27 -6.74
CA PHE A 234 8.47 16.43 -7.72
C PHE A 234 6.97 16.60 -7.58
N HIS A 235 6.29 16.73 -8.71
CA HIS A 235 4.85 16.90 -8.80
C HIS A 235 4.29 15.86 -9.76
N PHE A 236 3.26 15.16 -9.32
CA PHE A 236 2.55 14.17 -10.09
C PHE A 236 1.05 14.47 -10.09
N GLN A 237 0.42 14.26 -11.23
CA GLN A 237 -1.04 14.33 -11.36
C GLN A 237 -1.48 13.43 -12.50
N GLY A 238 -2.72 12.96 -12.47
CA GLY A 238 -3.22 12.16 -13.57
C GLY A 238 -4.44 11.35 -13.22
N ALA A 239 -4.82 10.44 -14.11
CA ALA A 239 -6.00 9.62 -13.95
C ALA A 239 -5.77 8.20 -14.45
N MET A 240 -6.53 7.26 -13.91
CA MET A 240 -6.62 5.90 -14.42
C MET A 240 -8.07 5.43 -14.45
N GLU A 241 -8.39 4.57 -15.40
CA GLU A 241 -9.58 3.75 -15.33
C GLU A 241 -9.37 2.64 -14.30
N LEU A 242 -10.28 2.53 -13.35
CA LEU A 242 -10.24 1.48 -12.35
C LEU A 242 -10.64 0.14 -12.98
N PRO A 243 -9.81 -0.91 -12.80
CA PRO A 243 -10.06 -2.20 -13.42
C PRO A 243 -11.25 -2.91 -12.77
N SER A 244 -11.83 -3.86 -13.49
CA SER A 244 -12.88 -4.73 -12.94
C SER A 244 -12.35 -5.69 -11.87
N THR A 245 -11.04 -6.02 -11.89
CA THR A 245 -10.40 -6.91 -10.91
C THR A 245 -9.00 -6.38 -10.58
N PHE A 246 -8.48 -6.70 -9.40
CA PHE A 246 -7.13 -6.28 -9.01
C PHE A 246 -6.02 -6.77 -9.96
N ASN A 247 -6.23 -7.90 -10.64
CA ASN A 247 -5.25 -8.48 -11.57
C ASN A 247 -5.00 -7.65 -12.84
N ASP A 248 -5.83 -6.65 -13.09
CA ASP A 248 -5.71 -5.77 -14.26
C ASP A 248 -5.20 -4.36 -13.92
N PHE A 249 -4.80 -4.11 -12.66
CA PHE A 249 -4.04 -2.91 -12.32
C PHE A 249 -2.76 -2.81 -13.15
N GLY A 250 -2.41 -1.58 -13.55
CA GLY A 250 -1.27 -1.29 -14.44
C GLY A 250 -1.50 -1.66 -15.92
N ARG A 251 -2.71 -2.12 -16.29
CA ARG A 251 -3.06 -2.52 -17.66
C ARG A 251 -4.22 -1.73 -18.23
N THR A 252 -4.96 -1.02 -17.38
CA THR A 252 -6.07 -0.15 -17.77
C THR A 252 -5.57 1.20 -18.26
N PRO A 253 -6.37 1.89 -19.09
CA PRO A 253 -6.07 3.25 -19.53
C PRO A 253 -5.65 4.13 -18.36
N THR A 254 -4.46 4.71 -18.45
CA THR A 254 -3.86 5.57 -17.44
C THR A 254 -3.12 6.69 -18.14
N ASN A 255 -3.22 7.92 -17.62
CA ASN A 255 -2.41 9.06 -18.03
C ASN A 255 -1.90 9.74 -16.77
N LEU A 256 -0.58 9.75 -16.60
CA LEU A 256 0.10 10.46 -15.52
C LEU A 256 1.00 11.52 -16.13
N LYS A 257 1.09 12.66 -15.46
CA LYS A 257 2.04 13.72 -15.73
C LYS A 257 2.97 13.82 -14.54
N ILE A 258 4.25 13.99 -14.85
CA ILE A 258 5.31 14.24 -13.89
C ILE A 258 5.98 15.57 -14.25
N SER A 259 6.30 16.38 -13.26
CA SER A 259 7.15 17.55 -13.41
C SER A 259 7.96 17.79 -12.15
N GLY A 260 9.07 18.48 -12.25
CA GLY A 260 9.83 18.82 -11.06
C GLY A 260 11.12 19.55 -11.35
N THR A 261 11.76 19.95 -10.26
CA THR A 261 13.03 20.66 -10.26
C THR A 261 13.97 19.94 -9.31
N ALA A 262 15.19 19.71 -9.75
CA ALA A 262 16.28 19.24 -8.92
C ALA A 262 17.40 20.28 -8.90
N PRO A 263 17.33 21.33 -8.05
CA PRO A 263 18.39 22.32 -7.93
C PRO A 263 19.73 21.72 -7.46
N ASP A 264 19.69 20.56 -6.81
CA ASP A 264 20.87 19.81 -6.36
C ASP A 264 20.79 18.35 -6.80
N LEU A 265 21.40 18.06 -7.97
CA LEU A 265 21.52 16.71 -8.50
C LEU A 265 22.40 15.80 -7.63
N ALA A 266 23.34 16.36 -6.85
CA ALA A 266 24.21 15.56 -5.99
C ALA A 266 23.41 14.90 -4.88
N ARG A 267 22.48 15.67 -4.28
CA ARG A 267 21.52 15.18 -3.29
C ARG A 267 20.56 14.16 -3.89
N LEU A 268 20.03 14.44 -5.07
CA LEU A 268 19.08 13.52 -5.74
C LEU A 268 19.74 12.18 -6.11
N THR A 269 21.03 12.20 -6.46
CA THR A 269 21.75 11.04 -6.99
C THR A 269 22.72 10.41 -5.99
N ALA A 270 22.68 10.78 -4.71
CA ALA A 270 23.62 10.34 -3.67
C ALA A 270 23.71 8.81 -3.48
N GLY A 271 22.66 8.06 -3.85
CA GLY A 271 22.65 6.57 -3.82
C GLY A 271 22.99 5.90 -5.15
N ALA A 272 23.26 6.68 -6.20
CA ALA A 272 23.51 6.18 -7.54
C ALA A 272 25.01 6.17 -7.87
N PRO A 273 25.49 5.20 -8.68
CA PRO A 273 26.93 5.03 -8.93
C PRO A 273 27.55 6.16 -9.77
N PHE A 274 26.73 7.05 -10.34
CA PHE A 274 27.17 8.07 -11.29
C PHE A 274 27.47 9.45 -10.69
N GLY A 275 27.08 9.70 -9.43
CA GLY A 275 27.46 10.91 -8.68
C GLY A 275 27.33 12.22 -9.46
N LEU A 276 26.13 12.54 -9.94
CA LEU A 276 25.89 13.72 -10.77
C LEU A 276 25.78 14.97 -9.90
N THR A 277 26.31 16.10 -10.36
CA THR A 277 26.13 17.41 -9.72
C THR A 277 25.44 18.40 -10.66
N GLY A 278 25.14 19.60 -10.18
CA GLY A 278 24.45 20.64 -10.95
C GLY A 278 22.96 20.66 -10.67
N SER A 279 22.19 21.19 -11.62
CA SER A 279 20.74 21.35 -11.49
C SER A 279 20.00 20.80 -12.69
N ALA A 280 18.75 20.37 -12.47
CA ALA A 280 17.88 19.90 -13.54
C ALA A 280 16.43 20.33 -13.34
N GLN A 281 15.68 20.33 -14.43
CA GLN A 281 14.23 20.40 -14.48
C GLN A 281 13.75 19.29 -15.39
N PHE A 282 12.60 18.71 -15.09
CA PHE A 282 12.04 17.66 -15.90
C PHE A 282 10.52 17.76 -15.99
N THR A 283 9.99 17.32 -17.12
CA THR A 283 8.55 17.17 -17.37
C THR A 283 8.33 15.91 -18.20
N GLY A 284 7.24 15.21 -17.98
CA GLY A 284 6.97 14.00 -18.73
C GLY A 284 5.57 13.46 -18.56
N THR A 285 5.28 12.42 -19.33
CA THR A 285 4.05 11.65 -19.24
C THR A 285 4.33 10.17 -19.08
N ILE A 286 3.41 9.48 -18.42
CA ILE A 286 3.34 8.03 -18.37
C ILE A 286 1.92 7.64 -18.76
N ASP A 287 1.80 6.95 -19.89
CA ASP A 287 0.55 6.50 -20.46
C ASP A 287 0.47 4.98 -20.43
N VAL A 288 -0.72 4.45 -20.17
CA VAL A 288 -1.00 3.02 -20.33
C VAL A 288 -2.07 2.87 -21.39
N VAL A 289 -1.71 2.31 -22.54
CA VAL A 289 -2.63 2.05 -23.65
C VAL A 289 -2.49 0.60 -24.08
N ASN A 290 -3.61 -0.12 -24.16
CA ASN A 290 -3.62 -1.54 -24.55
C ASN A 290 -2.64 -2.42 -23.74
N ALA A 291 -2.60 -2.20 -22.41
CA ALA A 291 -1.66 -2.85 -21.49
C ALA A 291 -0.17 -2.64 -21.84
N THR A 292 0.16 -1.55 -22.54
CA THR A 292 1.53 -1.11 -22.79
C THR A 292 1.74 0.19 -22.04
N VAL A 293 2.73 0.22 -21.15
CA VAL A 293 3.19 1.43 -20.48
C VAL A 293 4.13 2.15 -21.44
N GLU A 294 3.87 3.42 -21.69
CA GLU A 294 4.70 4.33 -22.46
C GLU A 294 5.08 5.50 -21.56
N ALA A 295 6.36 5.81 -21.47
CA ALA A 295 6.88 6.94 -20.71
C ALA A 295 7.68 7.85 -21.65
N ASP A 296 7.49 9.15 -21.52
CA ASP A 296 8.22 10.19 -22.25
C ASP A 296 8.62 11.28 -21.26
N LEU A 297 9.92 11.43 -21.03
CA LEU A 297 10.48 12.33 -20.04
C LEU A 297 11.46 13.27 -20.73
N ILE A 298 11.22 14.57 -20.60
CA ILE A 298 12.09 15.64 -21.07
C ILE A 298 12.85 16.18 -19.87
N VAL A 299 14.16 16.27 -19.98
CA VAL A 299 15.07 16.77 -18.93
C VAL A 299 15.90 17.90 -19.50
N SER A 300 15.97 19.02 -18.79
CA SER A 300 16.91 20.12 -19.05
C SER A 300 17.78 20.29 -17.81
N ALA A 301 19.09 20.26 -17.98
CA ALA A 301 20.03 20.34 -16.88
C ALA A 301 21.19 21.30 -17.20
N GLU A 302 21.70 21.94 -16.16
CA GLU A 302 22.74 22.98 -16.24
C GLU A 302 23.90 22.63 -15.31
N ALA A 303 25.11 22.89 -15.80
CA ALA A 303 26.37 22.65 -15.08
C ALA A 303 26.45 21.22 -14.52
N VAL A 304 26.15 20.22 -15.37
CA VAL A 304 26.10 18.81 -14.97
C VAL A 304 27.50 18.28 -14.80
N GLY A 305 27.96 18.15 -13.56
CA GLY A 305 29.23 17.52 -13.23
C GLY A 305 29.09 16.00 -13.13
N PHE A 306 30.13 15.29 -13.55
CA PHE A 306 30.31 13.85 -13.38
C PHE A 306 31.77 13.57 -13.03
N GLN A 307 32.12 12.32 -12.72
CA GLN A 307 33.40 11.94 -12.10
C GLN A 307 34.66 12.53 -12.79
N GLU A 308 34.63 12.77 -14.09
CA GLU A 308 35.80 13.27 -14.84
C GLU A 308 35.51 14.48 -15.74
N GLY A 309 34.39 15.17 -15.53
CA GLY A 309 34.04 16.28 -16.40
C GLY A 309 32.80 17.07 -16.00
N ILE A 310 32.50 18.06 -16.83
CA ILE A 310 31.32 18.91 -16.71
C ILE A 310 30.69 19.13 -18.07
N ILE A 311 29.36 19.19 -18.11
CA ILE A 311 28.57 19.58 -19.25
C ILE A 311 27.90 20.90 -18.89
N ASP A 312 28.18 21.97 -19.64
CA ASP A 312 27.58 23.28 -19.36
C ASP A 312 26.04 23.22 -19.48
N LYS A 313 25.53 22.54 -20.51
CA LYS A 313 24.09 22.32 -20.73
C LYS A 313 23.76 20.95 -21.30
N LEU A 314 22.76 20.29 -20.73
CA LEU A 314 22.20 19.02 -21.15
C LEU A 314 20.70 19.16 -21.41
N ASN A 315 20.25 18.89 -22.62
CA ASN A 315 18.83 18.62 -22.90
C ASN A 315 18.70 17.15 -23.27
N SER A 316 17.76 16.44 -22.66
CA SER A 316 17.49 15.04 -22.96
C SER A 316 16.00 14.78 -23.13
N ARG A 317 15.69 13.82 -24.00
CA ARG A 317 14.37 13.18 -24.05
C ARG A 317 14.56 11.68 -23.93
N LEU A 318 14.02 11.13 -22.85
CA LEU A 318 14.04 9.72 -22.50
C LEU A 318 12.66 9.14 -22.81
N ARG A 319 12.60 8.10 -23.63
CA ARG A 319 11.37 7.35 -23.91
C ARG A 319 11.54 5.91 -23.49
N ALA A 320 10.54 5.36 -22.83
CA ALA A 320 10.49 3.95 -22.50
C ALA A 320 9.12 3.37 -22.87
N SER A 321 9.09 2.12 -23.31
CA SER A 321 7.86 1.38 -23.58
C SER A 321 7.99 -0.03 -23.05
N LYS A 322 6.94 -0.54 -22.40
CA LYS A 322 6.93 -1.92 -21.88
C LYS A 322 5.52 -2.50 -21.90
N ARG A 323 5.39 -3.73 -22.40
CA ARG A 323 4.15 -4.48 -22.33
C ARG A 323 3.95 -5.09 -20.93
N VAL A 324 2.80 -4.85 -20.33
CA VAL A 324 2.40 -5.41 -19.03
C VAL A 324 1.61 -6.71 -19.25
N VAL A 325 2.27 -7.82 -18.99
CA VAL A 325 1.68 -9.16 -18.99
C VAL A 325 1.15 -9.53 -17.60
N ARG A 326 0.15 -10.41 -17.53
CA ARG A 326 -0.31 -10.96 -16.24
C ARG A 326 0.81 -11.79 -15.61
N GLY A 327 0.86 -11.82 -14.27
CA GLY A 327 1.98 -12.34 -13.45
C GLY A 327 2.38 -13.81 -13.62
N ASP A 328 1.73 -14.57 -14.50
CA ASP A 328 2.06 -15.98 -14.81
C ASP A 328 3.04 -16.13 -15.99
N SER A 329 3.75 -15.05 -16.35
CA SER A 329 4.73 -15.13 -17.42
C SER A 329 6.08 -15.56 -16.84
N LYS A 330 6.62 -16.71 -17.28
CA LYS A 330 8.01 -17.13 -17.02
C LYS A 330 9.07 -16.21 -17.67
N ARG A 331 8.66 -15.05 -18.18
CA ARG A 331 9.56 -14.11 -18.85
C ARG A 331 10.29 -13.27 -17.80
N PRO A 332 11.57 -12.91 -18.05
CA PRO A 332 12.26 -11.92 -17.24
C PRO A 332 11.44 -10.63 -17.15
N TRP A 333 11.54 -9.92 -16.03
CA TRP A 333 10.76 -8.70 -15.79
C TRP A 333 11.06 -7.60 -16.82
N TRP A 334 12.25 -7.58 -17.44
CA TRP A 334 12.64 -6.62 -18.48
C TRP A 334 12.20 -7.03 -19.90
N ALA A 335 11.50 -8.16 -20.06
CA ALA A 335 10.99 -8.57 -21.36
C ALA A 335 10.10 -7.47 -21.96
N ASP A 336 10.21 -7.27 -23.27
CA ASP A 336 9.47 -6.27 -24.04
C ASP A 336 9.74 -4.80 -23.63
N LEU A 337 10.75 -4.54 -22.78
CA LEU A 337 11.22 -3.18 -22.48
C LEU A 337 11.99 -2.62 -23.68
N ARG A 338 11.60 -1.44 -24.14
CA ARG A 338 12.28 -0.66 -25.16
C ARG A 338 12.58 0.72 -24.61
N THR A 339 13.79 1.21 -24.84
CA THR A 339 14.19 2.56 -24.47
C THR A 339 14.78 3.29 -25.67
N ALA A 340 14.54 4.59 -25.75
CA ALA A 340 15.12 5.47 -26.75
C ALA A 340 15.47 6.79 -26.07
N ASN A 341 16.72 7.22 -26.19
CA ASN A 341 17.23 8.38 -25.49
C ASN A 341 17.94 9.29 -26.48
N ASN A 342 17.55 10.56 -26.49
CA ASN A 342 18.22 11.60 -27.25
C ASN A 342 18.87 12.58 -26.26
N PHE A 343 20.10 12.99 -26.55
CA PHE A 343 20.86 13.93 -25.74
C PHE A 343 21.42 15.02 -26.64
N ASP A 344 21.25 16.26 -26.21
CA ASP A 344 21.88 17.45 -26.78
C ASP A 344 22.74 18.06 -25.68
N LEU A 345 24.04 18.15 -25.96
CA LEU A 345 25.08 18.47 -25.00
C LEU A 345 25.86 19.68 -25.52
N THR A 346 26.07 20.68 -24.68
CA THR A 346 26.88 21.85 -25.01
C THR A 346 27.98 22.04 -23.97
N GLY A 347 29.17 22.43 -24.41
CA GLY A 347 30.29 22.79 -23.55
C GLY A 347 30.80 21.60 -22.73
N ILE A 348 31.10 20.48 -23.40
CA ILE A 348 31.63 19.30 -22.73
C ILE A 348 33.10 19.54 -22.41
N ARG A 349 33.45 19.42 -21.13
CA ARG A 349 34.84 19.44 -20.68
C ARG A 349 35.12 18.14 -19.98
N TYR A 350 36.13 17.43 -20.47
CA TYR A 350 36.57 16.17 -19.91
C TYR A 350 38.03 16.33 -19.50
N ARG A 351 38.28 16.34 -18.18
CA ARG A 351 39.58 16.72 -17.61
C ARG A 351 40.03 18.10 -18.15
N ASP A 352 41.27 18.22 -18.62
CA ASP A 352 41.83 19.45 -19.19
C ASP A 352 41.49 19.66 -20.69
N TYR A 353 40.67 18.80 -21.30
CA TYR A 353 40.32 18.88 -22.71
C TYR A 353 38.87 19.38 -22.91
N ILE A 354 38.73 20.43 -23.74
CA ILE A 354 37.43 20.92 -24.23
C ILE A 354 37.08 20.13 -25.50
N VAL A 355 35.89 19.53 -25.55
CA VAL A 355 35.40 18.70 -26.67
C VAL A 355 34.17 19.33 -27.32
#